data_AF-E7QNM8-F1
#
_entry.id   AF-E7QNM8-F1
#
_cell.length_a   1.000
_cell.length_b   1.000
_cell.length_c   1.000
_cell.angle_alpha   90.00
_cell.angle_beta   90.00
_cell.angle_gamma   90.00
#
_symmetry.space_group_name_H-M   'P 1'
#
loop_
_entity.id
_entity.type
_entity.pdbx_description
1 polymer ?
#
loop_
_entity_poly.entity_id
_entity_poly.type
_entity_poly.pdbx_seq_one_letter_code
_entity_poly.pdbx_strand_id
1 'polypeptide(L)'
;MASNSTSSLGSASTGETAFTITRTETVPAGVRVYHFDELSEATQQVFAEIDGRERVVRMGEAVANEFTTDALVVFDDYYRIDVP
;
A
#
# COMPACT_ATOMS: atom_id res chain seq x y z
N MET A 1 -23.36 -36.64 20.85
CA MET A 1 -21.95 -36.22 20.88
C MET A 1 -21.86 -34.99 19.99
N ALA A 2 -21.53 -33.82 20.55
CA ALA A 2 -21.61 -32.54 19.84
C ALA A 2 -20.35 -32.34 18.99
N SER A 3 -20.55 -32.09 17.69
CA SER A 3 -19.50 -31.78 16.73
C SER A 3 -18.87 -30.43 17.06
N ASN A 4 -17.61 -30.44 17.45
CA ASN A 4 -16.84 -29.22 17.69
C ASN A 4 -16.27 -28.73 16.35
N SER A 5 -17.06 -27.93 15.63
CA SER A 5 -16.57 -27.18 14.47
C SER A 5 -15.76 -25.99 14.97
N THR A 6 -14.50 -26.22 15.31
CA THR A 6 -13.50 -25.16 15.41
C THR A 6 -13.24 -24.63 14.00
N SER A 7 -14.11 -23.75 13.53
CA SER A 7 -13.77 -22.81 12.47
C SER A 7 -12.81 -21.80 13.07
N SER A 8 -11.57 -22.26 13.28
CA SER A 8 -10.40 -21.41 13.36
C SER A 8 -10.34 -20.75 11.99
N LEU A 9 -11.02 -19.61 11.85
CA LEU A 9 -10.65 -18.62 10.85
C LEU A 9 -9.23 -18.22 11.26
N GLY A 10 -8.27 -18.95 10.70
CA GLY A 10 -6.87 -18.67 10.85
C GLY A 10 -6.71 -17.20 10.55
N SER A 11 -6.09 -16.49 11.49
CA SER A 11 -5.46 -15.21 11.20
C SER A 11 -4.67 -15.43 9.92
N ALA A 12 -5.19 -14.95 8.81
CA ALA A 12 -4.48 -14.92 7.55
C ALA A 12 -3.36 -13.91 7.78
N SER A 13 -2.24 -14.36 8.35
CA SER A 13 -0.97 -13.67 8.27
C SER A 13 -0.47 -13.81 6.83
N THR A 14 -1.27 -13.32 5.88
CA THR A 14 -0.99 -13.41 4.45
C THR A 14 -0.24 -12.15 4.07
N GLY A 15 1.06 -12.10 4.43
CA GLY A 15 2.03 -11.14 3.88
C GLY A 15 1.55 -9.69 3.78
N GLU A 16 0.86 -9.16 4.78
CA GLU A 16 0.49 -7.75 4.79
C GLU A 16 1.65 -6.94 5.37
N THR A 17 2.35 -6.21 4.51
CA THR A 17 3.41 -5.27 4.91
C THR A 17 2.79 -3.91 5.18
N ALA A 18 3.23 -3.24 6.25
CA ALA A 18 2.77 -1.90 6.58
C ALA A 18 3.58 -0.86 5.81
N PHE A 19 2.93 -0.04 5.00
CA PHE A 19 3.53 1.05 4.24
C PHE A 19 3.15 2.39 4.84
N THR A 20 4.09 3.32 4.86
CA THR A 20 3.78 4.71 5.19
C THR A 20 3.62 5.49 3.90
N ILE A 21 2.42 6.04 3.68
CA ILE A 21 2.15 6.93 2.56
C ILE A 21 2.12 8.35 3.08
N THR A 22 3.13 9.13 2.69
CA THR A 22 3.30 10.53 3.05
C THR A 22 3.07 11.41 1.84
N ARG A 23 2.17 12.38 1.95
CA ARG A 23 2.03 13.41 0.93
C ARG A 23 3.27 14.29 0.93
N THR A 24 3.86 14.51 -0.23
CA THR A 24 5.00 15.40 -0.43
C THR A 24 4.68 16.42 -1.51
N GLU A 25 5.16 17.64 -1.36
CA GLU A 25 5.09 18.67 -2.42
C GLU A 25 6.36 18.65 -3.30
N THR A 26 7.35 17.84 -2.91
CA THR A 26 8.65 17.77 -3.58
C THR A 26 8.99 16.34 -3.94
N VAL A 27 9.51 16.16 -5.16
CA VAL A 27 10.02 14.88 -5.64
C VAL A 27 11.52 14.81 -5.33
N PRO A 28 11.98 13.90 -4.46
CA PRO A 28 13.40 13.73 -4.20
C PRO A 28 14.13 13.25 -5.45
N ALA A 29 15.35 13.74 -5.66
CA ALA A 29 16.15 13.35 -6.81
C ALA A 29 16.60 11.89 -6.70
N GLY A 30 16.44 11.11 -7.77
CA GLY A 30 16.83 9.70 -7.83
C GLY A 30 15.74 8.71 -7.45
N VAL A 31 14.52 9.19 -7.18
CA VAL A 31 13.37 8.36 -6.85
C VAL A 31 12.58 7.97 -8.10
N ARG A 32 12.07 6.75 -8.12
CA ARG A 32 11.18 6.30 -9.19
C ARG A 32 9.76 6.82 -8.93
N VAL A 33 9.26 7.55 -9.91
CA VAL A 33 7.90 8.10 -9.91
C VAL A 33 7.01 7.16 -10.72
N TYR A 34 5.87 6.80 -10.14
CA TYR A 34 4.82 5.98 -10.72
C TYR A 34 3.56 6.83 -10.85
N HIS A 35 2.87 6.78 -11.97
CA HIS A 35 1.57 7.43 -12.09
C HIS A 35 0.47 6.49 -11.56
N PHE A 36 -0.56 7.05 -10.93
CA PHE A 36 -1.68 6.27 -10.40
C PHE A 36 -2.32 5.35 -11.46
N ASP A 37 -2.41 5.81 -12.71
CA ASP A 37 -2.95 5.04 -13.84
C ASP A 37 -2.08 3.83 -14.23
N GLU A 38 -0.78 3.86 -13.89
CA GLU A 38 0.16 2.75 -14.13
C GLU A 38 0.10 1.68 -13.03
N LEU A 39 -0.56 1.96 -11.91
CA LEU A 39 -0.63 1.06 -10.76
C LEU A 39 -1.70 -0.01 -10.97
N SER A 40 -1.51 -1.15 -10.30
CA SER A 40 -2.53 -2.20 -10.25
C SER A 40 -3.83 -1.71 -9.59
N GLU A 41 -4.98 -2.29 -9.97
CA GLU A 41 -6.30 -1.91 -9.43
C GLU A 41 -6.35 -1.99 -7.90
N ALA A 42 -5.70 -3.00 -7.30
CA ALA A 42 -5.59 -3.16 -5.86
C ALA A 42 -4.87 -1.95 -5.20
N THR A 43 -3.80 -1.49 -5.83
CA THR A 43 -3.02 -0.33 -5.40
C THR A 43 -3.83 0.95 -5.56
N GLN A 44 -4.50 1.12 -6.70
CA GLN A 44 -5.38 2.26 -6.96
C GLN A 44 -6.50 2.36 -5.93
N GLN A 45 -7.12 1.23 -5.56
CA GLN A 45 -8.18 1.20 -4.54
C GLN A 45 -7.67 1.66 -3.17
N VAL A 46 -6.44 1.30 -2.81
CA VAL A 46 -5.82 1.78 -1.56
C VAL A 46 -5.61 3.29 -1.61
N PHE A 47 -5.04 3.84 -2.67
CA PHE A 47 -4.84 5.28 -2.81
C PHE A 47 -6.16 6.06 -2.86
N ALA A 48 -7.21 5.48 -3.44
CA ALA A 48 -8.56 6.06 -3.40
C ALA A 48 -9.15 6.12 -1.98
N GLU A 49 -8.85 5.15 -1.10
CA GLU A 49 -9.31 5.18 0.30
C GLU A 49 -8.59 6.24 1.14
N ILE A 50 -7.35 6.58 0.77
CA ILE A 50 -6.51 7.52 1.52
C ILE A 50 -6.99 8.97 1.34
N ASP A 51 -7.71 9.27 0.25
CA ASP A 51 -8.32 10.60 -0.04
C ASP A 51 -7.35 11.77 0.26
N GLY A 52 -6.10 11.60 -0.16
CA GLY A 52 -5.03 12.59 -0.04
C GLY A 52 -4.53 12.92 1.38
N ARG A 53 -4.79 12.06 2.35
CA ARG A 53 -4.24 12.19 3.72
C ARG A 53 -2.96 11.37 3.88
N GLU A 54 -2.05 11.83 4.72
CA GLU A 54 -0.95 10.95 5.16
C GLU A 54 -1.52 9.82 6.01
N ARG A 55 -1.21 8.56 5.66
CA ARG A 55 -1.70 7.39 6.37
C ARG A 55 -0.76 6.22 6.24
N VAL A 56 -0.61 5.49 7.35
CA VAL A 56 -0.01 4.15 7.34
C VAL A 56 -1.06 3.16 6.87
N VAL A 57 -0.81 2.50 5.75
CA VAL A 57 -1.72 1.52 5.17
C VAL A 57 -1.03 0.16 5.15
N ARG A 58 -1.76 -0.87 5.56
CA ARG A 58 -1.30 -2.25 5.37
C ARG A 58 -1.72 -2.70 4.00
N MET A 59 -0.75 -3.12 3.20
CA MET A 59 -0.98 -3.63 1.86
C MET A 59 -0.42 -5.04 1.75
N GLY A 60 -1.01 -5.85 0.87
CA GLY A 60 -0.48 -7.18 0.59
C GLY A 60 0.91 -7.10 -0.05
N GLU A 61 1.70 -8.15 0.15
CA GLU A 61 3.07 -8.30 -0.37
C GLU A 61 3.15 -8.13 -1.89
N ALA A 62 2.08 -8.42 -2.62
CA ALA A 62 2.01 -8.17 -4.06
C ALA A 62 2.11 -6.68 -4.41
N VAL A 63 1.45 -5.81 -3.63
CA VAL A 63 1.51 -4.35 -3.80
C VAL A 63 2.86 -3.83 -3.30
N ALA A 64 3.37 -4.40 -2.19
CA ALA A 64 4.72 -4.12 -1.69
C ALA A 64 5.79 -4.29 -2.77
N ASN A 65 5.73 -5.40 -3.51
CA ASN A 65 6.70 -5.75 -4.54
C ASN A 65 6.57 -4.90 -5.82
N GLU A 66 5.44 -4.20 -6.01
CA GLU A 66 5.24 -3.26 -7.11
C GLU A 66 6.10 -1.99 -6.91
N PHE A 67 6.38 -1.64 -5.66
CA PHE A 67 7.12 -0.45 -5.27
C PHE A 67 8.56 -0.79 -4.86
N THR A 68 9.50 0.02 -5.35
CA THR A 68 10.86 0.06 -4.77
C THR A 68 10.82 0.85 -3.47
N THR A 69 11.71 0.54 -2.52
CA THR A 69 11.94 1.38 -1.33
C THR A 69 12.12 2.84 -1.77
N ASP A 70 11.34 3.75 -1.18
CA ASP A 70 11.29 5.19 -1.49
C ASP A 70 10.46 5.61 -2.71
N ALA A 71 9.67 4.73 -3.33
CA ALA A 71 8.88 5.08 -4.53
C ALA A 71 7.93 6.28 -4.32
N LEU A 72 7.66 7.01 -5.41
CA LEU A 72 6.69 8.08 -5.43
C LEU A 72 5.51 7.76 -6.33
N VAL A 73 4.29 8.06 -5.90
CA VAL A 73 3.07 7.95 -6.69
C VAL A 73 2.50 9.33 -7.00
N VAL A 74 2.14 9.56 -8.25
CA VAL A 74 1.48 10.79 -8.73
C VAL A 74 0.00 10.52 -8.93
N PHE A 75 -0.83 11.25 -8.19
CA PHE A 75 -2.28 11.27 -8.37
C PHE A 75 -2.74 12.72 -8.61
N ASP A 76 -3.33 13.37 -7.61
CA ASP A 76 -3.58 14.83 -7.57
C ASP A 76 -2.36 15.58 -6.99
N ASP A 77 -1.77 14.97 -5.96
CA ASP A 77 -0.51 15.36 -5.32
C ASP A 77 0.53 14.24 -5.46
N TYR A 78 1.77 14.51 -5.03
CA TYR A 78 2.81 13.51 -4.94
C TYR A 78 2.75 12.77 -3.60
N TYR A 79 2.82 11.44 -3.64
CA TYR A 79 2.79 10.59 -2.46
C TYR A 79 4.04 9.74 -2.40
N ARG A 80 4.83 9.87 -1.34
CA ARG A 80 5.99 9.03 -1.09
C ARG A 80 5.56 7.77 -0.34
N ILE A 81 6.03 6.63 -0.80
CA ILE A 81 5.80 5.31 -0.21
C ILE A 81 7.09 4.88 0.48
N ASP A 82 7.00 4.72 1.80
CA ASP A 82 8.05 4.14 2.61
C ASP A 82 7.70 2.68 2.93
N VAL A 83 8.53 1.76 2.45
CA VAL A 83 8.44 0.32 2.69
C VAL A 83 9.43 -0.03 3.81
N PRO A 84 9.00 -0.63 4.93
CA PRO A 84 9.89 -1.01 6.03
C PRO A 84 10.79 -2.21 5.69
#